data_AF-A0A1M5WVF2-F1
#
_entry.id   AF-A0A1M5WVF2-F1
#
_cell.length_a   1.000
_cell.length_b   1.000
_cell.length_c   1.000
_cell.angle_alpha   90.00
_cell.angle_beta   90.00
_cell.angle_gamma   90.00
#
_symmetry.space_group_name_H-M   'P 1'
#
loop_
_entity.id
_entity.type
_entity.pdbx_description
1 polymer ?
#
loop_
_entity_poly.entity_id
_entity_poly.type
_entity_poly.pdbx_seq_one_letter_code
_entity_poly.pdbx_strand_id
1 'polypeptide(L)'
;MKYIDVTIQTLLFVFAIALLILSFDDGEQWYFVVLYAQVLLGPWQLLGSLTSILLKTRHYRLKIVHQLLSWIVLLVLYIIGRSTGEMPHPALLILVPWTLAFYYYLITWSEVIGKRVQGKFLPHLSF
;
A
#
# COMPACT_ATOMS: atom_id res chain seq x y z
N MET A 1 -6.76 8.91 12.56
CA MET A 1 -5.68 8.32 11.74
C MET A 1 -6.10 7.97 10.32
N LYS A 2 -7.25 7.35 10.04
CA LYS A 2 -7.65 6.95 8.67
C LYS A 2 -7.60 8.05 7.61
N TYR A 3 -8.12 9.24 7.91
CA TYR A 3 -8.06 10.38 6.99
C TYR A 3 -6.62 10.83 6.73
N ILE A 4 -5.79 10.92 7.79
CA ILE A 4 -4.37 11.27 7.70
C ILE A 4 -3.62 10.23 6.85
N ASP A 5 -3.90 8.94 7.07
CA ASP A 5 -3.29 7.83 6.34
C ASP A 5 -3.64 7.88 4.85
N VAL A 6 -4.92 8.07 4.51
CA VAL A 6 -5.35 8.26 3.12
C VAL A 6 -4.72 9.51 2.51
N THR A 7 -4.75 10.66 3.19
CA THR A 7 -4.16 11.90 2.67
C THR A 7 -2.68 11.74 2.37
N ILE A 8 -1.91 11.15 3.29
CA ILE A 8 -0.47 10.94 3.08
C ILE A 8 -0.22 9.94 1.96
N GLN A 9 -0.97 8.83 1.90
CA GLN A 9 -0.86 7.88 0.79
C GLN A 9 -1.21 8.53 -0.56
N THR A 10 -2.29 9.31 -0.64
CA THR A 10 -2.66 10.01 -1.87
C THR A 10 -1.58 10.99 -2.28
N LEU A 11 -1.04 11.79 -1.35
CA LEU A 11 0.05 12.72 -1.63
C LEU A 11 1.30 11.99 -2.14
N LEU A 12 1.68 10.88 -1.51
CA LEU A 12 2.83 10.08 -1.94
C LEU A 12 2.59 9.41 -3.30
N PHE A 13 1.38 8.92 -3.58
CA PHE A 13 1.00 8.37 -4.89
C PHE A 13 1.09 9.45 -5.98
N VAL A 14 0.51 10.63 -5.74
CA VAL A 14 0.55 11.75 -6.70
C VAL A 14 1.98 12.23 -6.90
N PHE A 15 2.76 12.36 -5.82
CA PHE A 15 4.18 12.72 -5.90
C PHE A 15 4.97 11.73 -6.74
N ALA A 16 4.77 10.43 -6.53
CA ALA A 16 5.43 9.39 -7.30
C ALA A 16 5.04 9.40 -8.78
N ILE A 17 3.76 9.62 -9.11
CA ILE A 17 3.30 9.77 -10.50
C ILE A 17 3.92 11.03 -11.14
N ALA A 18 3.95 12.15 -10.41
CA ALA A 18 4.54 13.38 -10.91
C ALA A 18 6.03 13.22 -11.19
N LEU A 19 6.78 12.59 -10.27
CA LEU A 19 8.19 12.28 -10.50
C LEU A 19 8.39 11.32 -11.66
N LEU A 20 7.54 10.30 -11.81
CA LEU A 20 7.60 9.38 -12.94
C LEU A 20 7.42 10.12 -14.28
N ILE A 21 6.44 11.02 -14.37
CA ILE A 21 6.20 11.82 -15.58
C ILE A 21 7.41 12.72 -15.90
N LEU A 22 7.98 13.37 -14.87
CA LEU A 22 9.10 14.29 -15.04
C LEU A 22 10.42 13.60 -15.43
N SER A 23 10.59 12.34 -15.05
CA SER A 23 11.82 11.57 -15.29
C SER A 23 11.62 10.43 -16.30
N PHE A 24 10.49 10.38 -17.00
CA PHE A 24 10.18 9.33 -17.96
C PHE A 24 11.11 9.35 -19.18
N ASP A 25 11.46 10.56 -19.63
CA ASP A 25 12.31 10.77 -20.81
C ASP A 25 13.81 10.63 -20.51
N ASP A 26 14.20 10.54 -19.22
CA ASP A 26 15.59 10.45 -18.76
C ASP A 26 16.18 9.02 -18.85
N GLY A 27 15.75 8.23 -19.85
CA GLY A 27 16.23 6.88 -20.10
C GLY A 27 15.97 5.93 -18.93
N GLU A 28 16.97 5.14 -18.53
CA GLU A 28 16.85 4.12 -17.46
C GLU A 28 16.70 4.71 -16.03
N GLN A 29 16.66 6.02 -15.86
CA GLN A 29 16.60 6.60 -14.51
C GLN A 29 15.22 6.49 -13.85
N TRP A 30 14.16 6.30 -14.63
CA TRP A 30 12.80 6.21 -14.11
C TRP A 30 12.61 5.04 -13.14
N TYR A 31 13.34 3.92 -13.29
CA TYR A 31 13.25 2.78 -12.36
C TYR A 31 13.66 3.18 -10.93
N PHE A 32 14.70 4.01 -10.80
CA PHE A 32 15.18 4.47 -9.50
C PHE A 32 14.18 5.40 -8.82
N VAL A 33 13.55 6.28 -9.59
CA VAL A 33 12.49 7.18 -9.10
C VAL A 33 11.33 6.38 -8.51
N VAL A 34 10.92 5.32 -9.20
CA VAL A 34 9.85 4.42 -8.75
C VAL A 34 10.23 3.68 -7.46
N LEU A 35 11.48 3.22 -7.37
CA LEU A 35 12.01 2.57 -6.16
C LEU A 35 12.07 3.55 -4.97
N TYR A 36 12.50 4.80 -5.19
CA TYR A 36 12.52 5.83 -4.16
C TYR A 36 11.12 6.14 -3.62
N ALA A 37 10.13 6.26 -4.51
CA ALA A 37 8.74 6.42 -4.10
C ALA A 37 8.26 5.25 -3.23
N GLN A 38 8.67 4.02 -3.55
CA GLN A 38 8.39 2.82 -2.77
C GLN A 38 9.03 2.84 -1.37
N VAL A 39 10.25 3.34 -1.25
CA VAL A 39 10.94 3.52 0.05
C VAL A 39 10.22 4.54 0.92
N LEU A 40 9.54 5.52 0.34
CA LEU A 40 8.73 6.50 1.09
C LEU A 40 7.34 5.94 1.45
N LEU A 41 6.67 5.27 0.52
CA LEU A 41 5.33 4.69 0.71
C LEU A 41 5.36 3.49 1.67
N GLY A 42 6.31 2.59 1.51
CA GLY A 42 6.36 1.30 2.23
C GLY A 42 6.32 1.43 3.75
N PRO A 43 7.22 2.21 4.39
CA PRO A 43 7.21 2.43 5.83
C PRO A 43 5.91 3.06 6.31
N TRP A 44 5.34 3.99 5.54
CA TRP A 44 4.08 4.62 5.90
C TRP A 44 2.92 3.61 5.89
N GLN A 45 2.84 2.78 4.84
CA GLN A 45 1.83 1.72 4.74
C GLN A 45 2.00 0.64 5.81
N LEU A 46 3.24 0.30 6.18
CA LEU A 46 3.54 -0.58 7.30
C LEU A 46 2.97 -0.03 8.62
N LEU A 47 3.25 1.24 8.93
CA LEU A 47 2.74 1.88 10.15
C LEU A 47 1.21 2.02 10.14
N GLY A 48 0.63 2.41 9.01
CA GLY A 48 -0.83 2.49 8.84
C GLY A 48 -1.51 1.11 9.00
N SER A 49 -0.90 0.07 8.45
CA SER A 49 -1.39 -1.31 8.55
C SER A 49 -1.32 -1.80 10.00
N LEU A 50 -0.15 -1.67 10.64
CA LEU A 50 0.06 -2.08 12.03
C LEU A 50 -0.89 -1.37 13.00
N THR A 51 -1.02 -0.05 12.91
CA THR A 51 -1.94 0.71 13.75
C THR A 51 -3.39 0.25 13.56
N SER A 52 -3.80 -0.03 12.33
CA SER A 52 -5.15 -0.53 12.03
C SER A 52 -5.40 -1.94 12.55
N ILE A 53 -4.37 -2.80 12.53
CA ILE A 53 -4.42 -4.17 13.09
C ILE A 53 -4.54 -4.11 14.61
N LEU A 54 -3.69 -3.32 15.27
CA LEU A 54 -3.70 -3.16 16.72
C LEU A 54 -5.04 -2.59 17.23
N LEU A 55 -5.59 -1.61 16.50
CA LEU A 55 -6.87 -0.98 16.82
C LEU A 55 -8.10 -1.76 16.29
N LYS A 56 -7.90 -2.90 15.63
CA LYS A 56 -8.95 -3.77 15.07
C LYS A 56 -9.99 -2.99 14.25
N THR A 57 -9.53 -2.16 13.30
CA THR A 57 -10.43 -1.38 12.43
C THR A 57 -11.27 -2.27 11.51
N ARG A 58 -12.26 -1.68 10.82
CA ARG A 58 -13.26 -2.39 9.97
C ARG A 58 -12.64 -3.44 9.03
N HIS A 59 -11.45 -3.18 8.47
CA HIS A 59 -10.78 -4.09 7.54
C HIS A 59 -9.46 -4.67 8.08
N TYR A 60 -9.31 -4.80 9.41
CA TYR A 60 -8.07 -5.27 10.02
C TYR A 60 -7.59 -6.62 9.47
N ARG A 61 -8.49 -7.56 9.15
CA ARG A 61 -8.14 -8.86 8.55
C ARG A 61 -7.50 -8.74 7.17
N LEU A 62 -8.01 -7.84 6.32
CA LEU A 62 -7.42 -7.58 5.01
C LEU A 62 -6.04 -6.92 5.15
N LYS A 63 -5.86 -6.06 6.15
CA LYS A 63 -4.56 -5.44 6.45
C LYS A 63 -3.55 -6.46 7.00
N ILE A 64 -3.98 -7.49 7.74
CA ILE A 64 -3.13 -8.64 8.10
C ILE A 64 -2.66 -9.38 6.84
N VAL A 65 -3.59 -9.68 5.92
CA VAL A 65 -3.24 -10.36 4.66
C VAL A 65 -2.26 -9.52 3.83
N HIS A 66 -2.52 -8.22 3.68
CA HIS A 66 -1.58 -7.29 3.04
C HIS A 66 -0.19 -7.35 3.69
N GLN A 67 -0.13 -7.28 5.03
CA GLN A 67 1.13 -7.30 5.77
C GLN A 67 1.92 -8.60 5.54
N LEU A 68 1.24 -9.75 5.57
CA LEU A 68 1.84 -11.05 5.32
C LEU A 68 2.37 -11.15 3.88
N LEU A 69 1.58 -10.72 2.90
CA LEU A 69 2.01 -10.70 1.50
C LEU A 69 3.22 -9.79 1.30
N SER A 70 3.22 -8.60 1.90
CA SER A 70 4.36 -7.68 1.84
C SER A 70 5.63 -8.30 2.42
N TRP A 71 5.54 -9.02 3.54
CA TRP A 71 6.68 -9.76 4.11
C TRP A 71 7.15 -10.91 3.23
N ILE A 72 6.22 -11.69 2.66
CA ILE A 72 6.56 -12.79 1.74
C ILE A 72 7.28 -12.23 0.51
N VAL A 73 6.78 -11.15 -0.09
CA VAL A 73 7.42 -10.50 -1.25
C VAL A 73 8.82 -10.02 -0.90
N LEU A 74 9.01 -9.34 0.23
CA LEU A 74 10.34 -8.90 0.67
C LEU A 74 11.30 -10.09 0.90
N LEU A 75 10.82 -11.17 1.51
CA LEU A 75 11.61 -12.37 1.76
C LEU A 75 12.01 -13.05 0.44
N VAL A 76 11.08 -13.17 -0.52
CA VAL A 76 11.35 -13.74 -1.84
C VAL A 76 12.36 -12.88 -2.60
N LEU A 77 12.18 -11.57 -2.63
CA LEU A 77 13.13 -10.65 -3.27
C LEU A 77 14.51 -10.73 -2.63
N TYR A 78 14.58 -10.84 -1.30
CA TYR A 78 15.84 -11.02 -0.58
C TYR A 78 16.52 -12.35 -0.93
N ILE A 79 15.79 -13.47 -0.94
CA ILE A 79 16.33 -14.79 -1.29
C ILE A 79 16.86 -14.77 -2.73
N ILE A 80 16.11 -14.24 -3.69
CA ILE A 80 16.52 -14.16 -5.09
C ILE A 80 17.78 -13.30 -5.24
N GLY A 81 17.79 -12.09 -4.67
CA GLY A 81 18.96 -11.22 -4.75
C GLY A 81 20.20 -11.84 -4.10
N ARG A 82 20.01 -12.59 -3.00
CA ARG A 82 21.11 -13.28 -2.32
C ARG A 82 21.60 -14.52 -3.06
N SER A 83 20.72 -15.30 -3.68
CA SER A 83 21.08 -16.57 -4.32
C SER A 83 21.66 -16.39 -5.72
N THR A 84 21.18 -15.40 -6.46
CA THR A 84 21.67 -15.09 -7.82
C THR A 84 22.88 -14.16 -7.81
N GLY A 85 23.02 -13.33 -6.77
CA GLY A 85 23.98 -12.22 -6.77
C GLY A 85 23.64 -11.11 -7.77
N GLU A 86 22.52 -11.26 -8.49
CA GLU A 86 22.01 -10.32 -9.48
C GLU A 86 20.83 -9.55 -8.90
N MET A 87 20.63 -8.33 -9.39
CA MET A 87 19.46 -7.55 -9.04
C MET A 87 18.23 -8.22 -9.69
N PRO A 88 17.15 -8.50 -8.93
CA PRO A 88 15.93 -9.05 -9.51
C PRO A 88 15.43 -8.15 -10.64
N HIS A 89 14.82 -8.75 -11.67
CA HIS A 89 14.33 -8.03 -12.84
C HIS A 89 13.54 -6.78 -12.41
N PRO A 90 13.80 -5.58 -12.97
CA PRO A 90 13.19 -4.32 -12.52
C PRO A 90 11.66 -4.37 -12.48
N ALA A 91 11.04 -5.08 -13.41
CA ALA A 91 9.60 -5.31 -13.42
C ALA A 91 9.08 -6.00 -12.14
N LEU A 92 9.83 -6.92 -11.54
CA LEU A 92 9.45 -7.57 -10.27
C LEU A 92 9.56 -6.62 -9.08
N LEU A 93 10.62 -5.79 -9.07
CA LEU A 93 10.85 -4.81 -8.02
C LEU A 93 9.82 -3.68 -8.05
N ILE A 94 9.29 -3.36 -9.23
CA ILE A 94 8.32 -2.29 -9.42
C ILE A 94 6.90 -2.84 -9.33
N LEU A 95 6.52 -3.78 -10.18
CA LEU A 95 5.11 -4.14 -10.38
C LEU A 95 4.50 -4.81 -9.15
N VAL A 96 5.26 -5.70 -8.48
CA VAL A 96 4.74 -6.45 -7.32
C VAL A 96 4.47 -5.52 -6.13
N PRO A 97 5.42 -4.70 -5.64
CA PRO A 97 5.15 -3.91 -4.45
C PRO A 97 4.28 -2.68 -4.75
N TRP A 98 4.19 -2.20 -6.00
CA TRP A 98 3.18 -1.20 -6.39
C TRP A 98 1.75 -1.77 -6.41
N THR A 99 1.57 -3.02 -6.86
CA THR A 99 0.27 -3.70 -6.76
C THR A 99 -0.16 -3.85 -5.31
N LEU A 100 0.78 -4.21 -4.42
CA LEU A 100 0.52 -4.27 -2.97
C LEU A 100 0.19 -2.89 -2.39
N ALA A 101 0.92 -1.84 -2.79
CA ALA A 101 0.66 -0.48 -2.33
C ALA A 101 -0.72 0.01 -2.78
N PHE A 102 -1.11 -0.28 -4.01
CA PHE A 102 -2.43 0.03 -4.53
C PHE A 102 -3.53 -0.75 -3.81
N TYR A 103 -3.33 -2.04 -3.55
CA TYR A 103 -4.24 -2.85 -2.75
C TYR A 103 -4.47 -2.26 -1.35
N TYR A 104 -3.40 -1.85 -0.66
CA TYR A 104 -3.52 -1.20 0.65
C TYR A 104 -4.25 0.15 0.59
N TYR A 105 -3.97 0.94 -0.46
CA TYR A 105 -4.67 2.20 -0.71
C TYR A 105 -6.18 1.99 -0.85
N LEU A 106 -6.63 1.01 -1.65
CA LEU A 106 -8.04 0.68 -1.82
C LEU A 106 -8.72 0.28 -0.50
N ILE A 107 -8.05 -0.54 0.33
CA ILE A 107 -8.56 -0.90 1.65
C ILE A 107 -8.76 0.36 2.49
N THR A 108 -7.74 1.22 2.56
CA THR A 108 -7.75 2.42 3.41
C THR A 108 -8.77 3.44 2.92
N TRP A 109 -8.90 3.62 1.60
CA TRP A 109 -9.91 4.45 0.95
C TRP A 109 -11.35 3.98 1.27
N SER A 110 -11.58 2.66 1.21
CA SER A 110 -12.88 2.07 1.57
C SER A 110 -13.25 2.30 3.04
N GLU A 111 -12.26 2.40 3.93
CA GLU A 111 -12.47 2.73 5.34
C GLU A 111 -12.88 4.20 5.54
N VAL A 112 -12.54 5.09 4.62
CA VAL A 112 -12.90 6.51 4.62
C VAL A 112 -14.27 6.74 3.97
N ILE A 113 -14.52 6.15 2.79
CA ILE A 113 -15.81 6.29 2.08
C ILE A 113 -16.95 5.53 2.77
N GLY A 114 -16.64 4.46 3.49
CA GLY A 114 -17.63 3.62 4.14
C GLY A 114 -18.44 4.37 5.19
N LYS A 115 -19.49 5.09 4.77
CA LYS A 115 -20.54 5.61 5.64
C LYS A 115 -21.03 4.46 6.51
N ARG A 116 -20.99 4.64 7.83
CA ARG A 116 -21.83 3.85 8.73
C ARG A 116 -23.27 4.09 8.27
N VAL A 117 -23.87 3.12 7.59
CA VAL A 117 -25.33 2.95 7.67
C VAL A 117 -25.59 2.42 9.08
N GLN A 118 -25.36 3.26 10.10
CA GLN A 118 -25.96 3.08 11.42
C GLN A 118 -27.30 3.79 11.36
N GLY A 119 -28.23 3.12 10.70
CA GLY A 119 -29.62 3.53 10.61
C GLY A 119 -30.48 2.30 10.73
N LYS A 120 -30.37 1.55 11.83
CA LYS A 120 -31.57 0.85 12.31
C LYS A 120 -32.48 1.95 12.86
N PHE A 121 -33.28 2.54 11.98
CA PHE A 121 -34.30 3.50 12.38
C PHE A 121 -35.26 2.85 13.40
N LEU A 122 -35.40 1.52 13.39
CA LEU A 122 -36.10 0.74 14.42
C LEU A 122 -35.37 -0.60 14.69
N PRO A 123 -34.58 -0.72 15.78
CA PRO A 123 -33.85 -1.96 16.09
C PRO A 123 -34.72 -3.10 16.67
N HIS A 124 -35.99 -2.83 16.99
CA HIS A 124 -36.85 -3.71 17.78
C HIS A 124 -38.09 -4.26 17.05
N LEU A 125 -38.29 -3.94 15.77
CA LEU A 125 -39.40 -4.51 15.01
C LEU A 125 -38.89 -5.68 14.16
N SER A 126 -39.11 -6.89 14.66
CA SER A 126 -39.14 -8.11 13.86
C SER A 126 -40.49 -8.18 13.14
N PHE A 127 -40.48 -8.19 11.81
CA PHE A 127 -41.56 -8.78 11.02
C PHE A 127 -41.11 -10.16 10.55
#